data_AF-A0A166H6D3-F1
#
_entry.id   AF-A0A166H6D3-F1
#
_cell.length_a   1.000
_cell.length_b   1.000
_cell.length_c   1.000
_cell.angle_alpha   90.00
_cell.angle_beta   90.00
_cell.angle_gamma   90.00
#
_symmetry.space_group_name_H-M   'P 1'
#
loop_
_entity.id
_entity.type
_entity.pdbx_description
1 polymer ?
#
loop_
_entity_poly.entity_id
_entity_poly.type
_entity_poly.pdbx_seq_one_letter_code
_entity_poly.pdbx_strand_id
1 'polypeptide(L)'
;MAPDVPTYPITGIPREVPLRVEVDDFYKSPQYAVRRNLFLLAMAKFQAMDPKEKLSYFKVAGIHVYPMRLGTTRRTSSLSATPDIARTLVSSSRLGIQHVYEIMVEEVIPKLFNKSEHERLHAEAREWRFPYWDWAAKKQRLGEDQPDYDAPLILKDRTVEVFDSMSPLGRFIPNPLYQFTAPGSHPMEDWGITSVPVDGKTVEYQKCTATSKHPLGYNVNGGIVDNGEGRVTIYSSWIDGVQNVDNIAKDIRAHVWFQEWFQNPSLGGAINRLLSVDYVTSAKNHSAK
;
A
#
# COMPACT_ATOMS: atom_id res chain seq x y z
N MET A 1 19.89 -33.56 -12.49
CA MET A 1 20.08 -32.21 -11.92
C MET A 1 18.81 -31.44 -12.20
N ALA A 2 18.12 -30.92 -11.19
CA ALA A 2 17.00 -30.01 -11.44
C ALA A 2 17.56 -28.75 -12.13
N PRO A 3 16.90 -28.20 -13.16
CA PRO A 3 17.35 -26.97 -13.79
C PRO A 3 17.42 -25.86 -12.74
N ASP A 4 18.50 -25.10 -12.76
CA ASP A 4 18.74 -23.98 -11.86
C ASP A 4 17.63 -22.94 -12.09
N VAL A 5 16.65 -22.85 -11.18
CA VAL A 5 15.54 -21.92 -11.32
C VAL A 5 16.08 -20.52 -11.02
N PRO A 6 16.02 -19.56 -11.96
CA PRO A 6 16.53 -18.22 -11.73
C PRO A 6 15.91 -17.60 -10.47
N THR A 7 16.76 -17.25 -9.50
CA THR A 7 16.36 -16.53 -8.29
C THR A 7 16.34 -15.03 -8.56
N TYR A 8 15.50 -14.30 -7.83
CA TYR A 8 15.46 -12.83 -7.88
C TYR A 8 15.97 -12.31 -6.53
N PRO A 9 17.20 -11.77 -6.47
CA PRO A 9 17.78 -11.35 -5.20
C PRO A 9 17.17 -10.05 -4.69
N ILE A 10 16.76 -10.05 -3.42
CA ILE A 10 16.27 -8.85 -2.73
C ILE A 10 17.46 -8.17 -2.05
N THR A 11 18.03 -7.17 -2.72
CA THR A 11 19.22 -6.41 -2.27
C THR A 11 18.87 -5.01 -1.80
N GLY A 12 17.67 -4.51 -2.13
CA GLY A 12 17.29 -3.12 -1.95
C GLY A 12 17.86 -2.22 -3.05
N ILE A 13 17.60 -0.92 -2.95
CA ILE A 13 18.10 0.05 -3.94
C ILE A 13 19.61 0.25 -3.74
N PRO A 14 20.45 0.11 -4.78
CA PRO A 14 21.90 0.32 -4.67
C PRO A 14 22.25 1.75 -4.19
N ARG A 15 23.26 1.89 -3.30
CA ARG A 15 23.88 3.13 -2.71
C ARG A 15 23.49 3.44 -1.24
N GLU A 16 24.29 4.29 -0.59
CA GLU A 16 24.02 4.92 0.72
C GLU A 16 22.55 5.35 0.83
N VAL A 17 21.93 5.01 1.96
CA VAL A 17 20.46 5.07 2.16
C VAL A 17 20.01 6.52 2.34
N PRO A 18 19.42 7.19 1.32
CA PRO A 18 18.79 8.48 1.50
C PRO A 18 17.62 8.34 2.47
N LEU A 19 17.29 9.43 3.15
CA LEU A 19 16.20 9.44 4.12
C LEU A 19 14.86 9.17 3.42
N ARG A 20 14.02 8.31 4.00
CA ARG A 20 12.60 8.22 3.60
C ARG A 20 11.89 9.48 4.06
N VAL A 21 11.06 10.04 3.22
CA VAL A 21 10.32 11.28 3.51
C VAL A 21 8.86 10.98 3.83
N GLU A 22 8.25 11.85 4.63
CA GLU A 22 6.82 11.76 4.93
C GLU A 22 6.01 11.97 3.63
N VAL A 23 4.95 11.21 3.45
CA VAL A 23 4.22 11.12 2.18
C VAL A 23 3.51 12.41 1.76
N ASP A 24 2.99 13.21 2.69
CA ASP A 24 2.39 14.50 2.35
C ASP A 24 3.44 15.51 1.94
N ASP A 25 4.62 15.49 2.55
CA ASP A 25 5.77 16.31 2.15
C ASP A 25 6.28 15.89 0.77
N PHE A 26 6.39 14.57 0.52
CA PHE A 26 6.72 14.02 -0.78
C PHE A 26 5.70 14.43 -1.86
N TYR A 27 4.42 14.45 -1.49
CA TYR A 27 3.33 14.77 -2.40
C TYR A 27 3.29 16.25 -2.77
N LYS A 28 3.41 17.14 -1.77
CA LYS A 28 3.23 18.59 -1.97
C LYS A 28 4.51 19.34 -2.37
N SER A 29 5.68 18.88 -1.93
CA SER A 29 6.89 19.71 -2.06
C SER A 29 7.43 19.70 -3.50
N PRO A 30 7.72 20.87 -4.10
CA PRO A 30 8.29 20.96 -5.44
C PRO A 30 9.63 20.23 -5.59
N GLN A 31 10.44 20.17 -4.53
CA GLN A 31 11.74 19.49 -4.54
C GLN A 31 11.65 17.98 -4.85
N TYR A 32 10.50 17.35 -4.63
CA TYR A 32 10.29 15.94 -4.90
C TYR A 32 9.53 15.69 -6.21
N ALA A 33 9.23 16.73 -7.00
CA ALA A 33 8.36 16.61 -8.17
C ALA A 33 8.84 15.56 -9.19
N VAL A 34 10.13 15.54 -9.51
CA VAL A 34 10.69 14.56 -10.46
C VAL A 34 10.63 13.14 -9.89
N ARG A 35 11.01 12.96 -8.62
CA ARG A 35 10.97 11.65 -7.95
C ARG A 35 9.55 11.12 -7.82
N ARG A 36 8.61 12.00 -7.48
CA ARG A 36 7.18 11.69 -7.44
C ARG A 36 6.65 11.27 -8.80
N ASN A 37 7.03 11.99 -9.85
CA ASN A 37 6.63 11.65 -11.21
C ASN A 37 7.12 10.25 -11.62
N LEU A 38 8.41 9.95 -11.43
CA LEU A 38 8.97 8.63 -11.71
C LEU A 38 8.29 7.53 -10.90
N PHE A 39 8.04 7.79 -9.61
CA PHE A 39 7.35 6.88 -8.71
C PHE A 39 5.92 6.55 -9.16
N LEU A 40 5.13 7.57 -9.49
CA LEU A 40 3.74 7.38 -9.91
C LEU A 40 3.66 6.63 -11.24
N LEU A 41 4.52 6.97 -12.22
CA LEU A 41 4.61 6.25 -13.48
C LEU A 41 5.04 4.78 -13.28
N ALA A 42 6.03 4.52 -12.43
CA ALA A 42 6.50 3.17 -12.14
C ALA A 42 5.45 2.33 -11.40
N MET A 43 4.76 2.92 -10.41
CA MET A 43 3.68 2.26 -9.68
C MET A 43 2.49 1.93 -10.58
N ALA A 44 2.08 2.85 -11.46
CA ALA A 44 1.01 2.60 -12.42
C ALA A 44 1.38 1.42 -13.35
N LYS A 45 2.63 1.36 -13.79
CA LYS A 45 3.13 0.26 -14.61
C LYS A 45 3.22 -1.06 -13.84
N PHE A 46 3.69 -1.04 -12.61
CA PHE A 46 3.78 -2.21 -11.72
C PHE A 46 2.42 -2.85 -11.48
N GLN A 47 1.39 -2.03 -11.26
CA GLN A 47 0.02 -2.49 -11.06
C GLN A 47 -0.66 -2.98 -12.34
N ALA A 48 -0.22 -2.53 -13.50
CA ALA A 48 -0.75 -2.94 -14.81
C ALA A 48 -0.15 -4.25 -15.35
N MET A 49 0.86 -4.83 -14.70
CA MET A 49 1.46 -6.11 -15.09
C MET A 49 0.43 -7.25 -15.04
N ASP A 50 0.59 -8.26 -15.91
CA ASP A 50 -0.28 -9.44 -15.87
C ASP A 50 -0.11 -10.13 -14.51
N PRO A 51 -1.19 -10.43 -13.76
CA PRO A 51 -1.08 -11.05 -12.45
C PRO A 51 -0.46 -12.46 -12.48
N LYS A 52 -0.26 -13.06 -13.65
CA LYS A 52 0.51 -14.31 -13.85
C LYS A 52 2.02 -14.08 -13.81
N GLU A 53 2.50 -12.86 -14.08
CA GLU A 53 3.92 -12.54 -14.05
C GLU A 53 4.46 -12.61 -12.61
N LYS A 54 5.61 -13.25 -12.43
CA LYS A 54 6.23 -13.53 -11.12
C LYS A 54 6.45 -12.28 -10.28
N LEU A 55 6.79 -11.16 -10.91
CA LEU A 55 7.06 -9.88 -10.28
C LEU A 55 5.92 -8.87 -10.46
N SER A 56 4.73 -9.29 -10.89
CA SER A 56 3.56 -8.39 -10.92
C SER A 56 3.20 -7.90 -9.52
N TYR A 57 2.56 -6.72 -9.44
CA TYR A 57 2.07 -6.18 -8.16
C TYR A 57 1.23 -7.21 -7.41
N PHE A 58 0.37 -7.93 -8.14
CA PHE A 58 -0.50 -8.96 -7.57
C PHE A 58 0.31 -10.11 -6.93
N LYS A 59 1.36 -10.62 -7.60
CA LYS A 59 2.22 -11.67 -7.03
C LYS A 59 3.06 -11.19 -5.86
N VAL A 60 3.63 -9.98 -5.95
CA VAL A 60 4.43 -9.40 -4.87
C VAL A 60 3.57 -9.12 -3.63
N ALA A 61 2.38 -8.55 -3.80
CA ALA A 61 1.41 -8.38 -2.71
C ALA A 61 0.97 -9.74 -2.14
N GLY A 62 0.79 -10.73 -3.01
CA GLY A 62 0.37 -12.08 -2.62
C GLY A 62 1.41 -12.89 -1.86
N ILE A 63 2.67 -12.45 -1.79
CA ILE A 63 3.66 -12.99 -0.85
C ILE A 63 3.14 -12.86 0.59
N HIS A 64 2.38 -11.80 0.90
CA HIS A 64 1.89 -11.52 2.24
C HIS A 64 1.02 -12.66 2.79
N VAL A 65 -0.04 -13.04 2.09
CA VAL A 65 -0.96 -14.12 2.52
C VAL A 65 -1.65 -14.79 1.33
N TYR A 66 -2.55 -14.08 0.64
CA TYR A 66 -3.37 -14.62 -0.45
C TYR A 66 -2.87 -14.16 -1.82
N PRO A 67 -2.85 -15.00 -2.86
CA PRO A 67 -3.53 -16.30 -2.94
C PRO A 67 -2.65 -17.52 -2.56
N MET A 68 -1.95 -17.55 -1.40
CA MET A 68 -1.25 -18.71 -0.79
C MET A 68 -0.41 -19.62 -1.72
N ARG A 69 -0.08 -19.17 -2.93
CA ARG A 69 0.55 -19.96 -3.99
C ARG A 69 1.90 -19.37 -4.34
N LEU A 70 2.81 -19.46 -3.37
CA LEU A 70 4.25 -19.50 -3.63
C LEU A 70 4.82 -20.68 -2.86
N GLY A 71 4.85 -21.85 -3.51
CA GLY A 71 5.85 -22.91 -3.34
C GLY A 71 6.12 -23.50 -1.95
N THR A 72 5.41 -23.12 -0.90
CA THR A 72 5.54 -23.68 0.44
C THR A 72 4.30 -24.49 0.75
N THR A 73 4.46 -25.80 0.82
CA THR A 73 3.44 -26.84 0.99
C THR A 73 2.82 -26.87 2.38
N ARG A 74 2.60 -25.72 3.03
CA ARG A 74 2.02 -25.69 4.37
C ARG A 74 0.83 -24.75 4.45
N ARG A 75 -0.35 -25.31 4.15
CA ARG A 75 -1.63 -24.83 4.66
C ARG A 75 -1.51 -24.78 6.19
N THR A 76 -1.23 -23.61 6.76
CA THR A 76 -1.44 -23.39 8.18
C THR A 76 -2.74 -22.62 8.33
N SER A 77 -3.74 -23.32 8.88
CA SER A 77 -5.09 -22.83 9.14
C SER A 77 -5.16 -21.84 10.31
N SER A 78 -4.11 -21.04 10.53
CA SER A 78 -4.09 -20.03 11.59
C SER A 78 -3.33 -18.78 11.12
N LEU A 79 -4.08 -17.73 10.81
CA LEU A 79 -3.63 -16.34 10.66
C LEU A 79 -3.21 -15.72 12.01
N SER A 80 -2.65 -16.53 12.92
CA SER A 80 -2.03 -15.99 14.13
C SER A 80 -0.75 -15.26 13.71
N ALA A 81 -0.50 -14.09 14.30
CA ALA A 81 0.69 -13.28 14.08
C ALA A 81 1.95 -14.04 14.53
N THR A 82 2.37 -15.00 13.72
CA THR A 82 3.60 -15.75 13.92
C THR A 82 4.78 -14.92 13.41
N PRO A 83 6.00 -15.13 13.93
CA PRO A 83 7.22 -14.51 13.41
C PRO A 83 7.42 -14.68 11.88
N ASP A 84 6.77 -15.67 11.28
CA ASP A 84 6.85 -15.97 9.85
C ASP A 84 6.04 -14.97 9.00
N ILE A 85 4.91 -14.45 9.48
CA ILE A 85 4.14 -13.40 8.77
C ILE A 85 4.92 -12.07 8.80
N ALA A 86 5.53 -11.72 9.94
CA ALA A 86 6.33 -10.51 10.06
C ALA A 86 7.57 -10.53 9.14
N ARG A 87 8.26 -11.67 9.03
CA ARG A 87 9.39 -11.85 8.09
C ARG A 87 8.96 -11.75 6.63
N THR A 88 7.79 -12.30 6.32
CA THR A 88 7.20 -12.27 4.99
C THR A 88 6.80 -10.84 4.58
N LEU A 89 6.23 -10.07 5.50
CA LEU A 89 5.91 -8.64 5.34
C LEU A 89 7.13 -7.79 5.01
N VAL A 90 8.22 -7.96 5.77
CA VAL A 90 9.46 -7.19 5.54
C VAL A 90 10.06 -7.53 4.18
N SER A 91 10.05 -8.82 3.81
CA SER A 91 10.62 -9.29 2.55
C SER A 91 9.79 -8.84 1.34
N SER A 92 8.46 -8.96 1.38
CA SER A 92 7.58 -8.50 0.30
C SER A 92 7.64 -6.98 0.11
N SER A 93 7.72 -6.22 1.21
CA SER A 93 7.87 -4.76 1.16
C SER A 93 9.20 -4.35 0.53
N ARG A 94 10.30 -5.01 0.92
CA ARG A 94 11.63 -4.75 0.33
C ARG A 94 11.65 -5.08 -1.17
N LEU A 95 11.07 -6.22 -1.54
CA LEU A 95 10.94 -6.63 -2.93
C LEU A 95 10.12 -5.60 -3.74
N GLY A 96 8.94 -5.20 -3.26
CA GLY A 96 8.10 -4.24 -3.94
C GLY A 96 8.80 -2.88 -4.13
N ILE A 97 9.48 -2.39 -3.09
CA ILE A 97 10.24 -1.12 -3.18
C ILE A 97 11.38 -1.22 -4.19
N GLN A 98 12.14 -2.32 -4.16
CA GLN A 98 13.22 -2.55 -5.12
C GLN A 98 12.68 -2.62 -6.55
N HIS A 99 11.61 -3.38 -6.77
CA HIS A 99 11.05 -3.58 -8.10
C HIS A 99 10.45 -2.30 -8.68
N VAL A 100 9.82 -1.45 -7.85
CA VAL A 100 9.37 -0.12 -8.28
C VAL A 100 10.55 0.74 -8.76
N TYR A 101 11.67 0.72 -8.05
CA TYR A 101 12.89 1.40 -8.49
C TYR A 101 13.41 0.83 -9.82
N GLU A 102 13.47 -0.49 -9.97
CA GLU A 102 13.86 -1.14 -11.22
C GLU A 102 12.97 -0.72 -12.38
N ILE A 103 11.65 -0.69 -12.20
CA ILE A 103 10.71 -0.19 -13.21
C ILE A 103 10.99 1.28 -13.55
N MET A 104 11.37 2.12 -12.58
CA MET A 104 11.78 3.50 -12.89
C MET A 104 12.97 3.52 -13.86
N VAL A 105 14.02 2.75 -13.57
CA VAL A 105 15.29 2.82 -14.29
C VAL A 105 15.32 2.01 -15.58
N GLU A 106 14.66 0.85 -15.63
CA GLU A 106 14.69 -0.07 -16.77
C GLU A 106 13.54 0.16 -17.75
N GLU A 107 12.44 0.76 -17.29
CA GLU A 107 11.24 0.91 -18.11
C GLU A 107 10.77 2.35 -18.28
N VAL A 108 10.53 3.07 -17.18
CA VAL A 108 9.95 4.43 -17.25
C VAL A 108 10.90 5.42 -17.91
N ILE A 109 12.12 5.56 -17.38
CA ILE A 109 13.12 6.49 -17.91
C ILE A 109 13.42 6.22 -19.39
N PRO A 110 13.84 5.00 -19.80
CA PRO A 110 14.26 4.76 -21.17
C PRO A 110 13.11 4.78 -22.19
N LYS A 111 11.87 4.43 -21.80
CA LYS A 111 10.75 4.33 -22.75
C LYS A 111 9.89 5.60 -22.84
N LEU A 112 9.83 6.41 -21.78
CA LEU A 112 8.93 7.58 -21.72
C LEU A 112 9.67 8.92 -21.83
N PHE A 113 10.99 8.93 -21.62
CA PHE A 113 11.77 10.17 -21.62
C PHE A 113 12.83 10.21 -22.73
N ASN A 114 13.12 11.41 -23.22
CA ASN A 114 14.17 11.65 -24.19
C ASN A 114 15.53 11.30 -23.60
N LYS A 115 16.43 10.80 -24.44
CA LYS A 115 17.79 10.37 -24.03
C LYS A 115 18.59 11.49 -23.35
N SER A 116 18.36 12.75 -23.70
CA SER A 116 18.99 13.91 -23.06
C SER A 116 18.61 14.08 -21.58
N GLU A 117 17.49 13.51 -21.14
CA GLU A 117 16.99 13.63 -19.76
C GLU A 117 17.42 12.45 -18.88
N HIS A 118 17.84 11.33 -19.48
CA HIS A 118 18.10 10.06 -18.78
C HIS A 118 19.08 10.20 -17.63
N GLU A 119 20.19 10.89 -17.83
CA GLU A 119 21.22 11.04 -16.78
C GLU A 119 20.66 11.70 -15.51
N ARG A 120 19.94 12.82 -15.68
CA ARG A 120 19.29 13.54 -14.59
C ARG A 120 18.22 12.68 -13.93
N LEU A 121 17.37 12.01 -14.71
CA LEU A 121 16.28 11.20 -14.17
C LEU A 121 16.79 9.99 -13.41
N HIS A 122 17.86 9.34 -13.88
CA HIS A 122 18.52 8.26 -13.14
C HIS A 122 19.15 8.77 -11.85
N ALA A 123 19.68 10.00 -11.82
CA ALA A 123 20.16 10.60 -10.58
C ALA A 123 19.02 10.78 -9.57
N GLU A 124 17.86 11.28 -10.01
CA GLU A 124 16.69 11.43 -9.14
C GLU A 124 16.11 10.08 -8.67
N ALA A 125 16.08 9.07 -9.55
CA ALA A 125 15.63 7.72 -9.20
C ALA A 125 16.52 7.09 -8.12
N ARG A 126 17.85 7.30 -8.17
CA ARG A 126 18.78 6.79 -7.15
C ARG A 126 18.54 7.40 -5.77
N GLU A 127 18.10 8.66 -5.73
CA GLU A 127 17.75 9.37 -4.49
C GLU A 127 16.33 9.06 -3.99
N TRP A 128 15.49 8.43 -4.80
CA TRP A 128 14.14 8.06 -4.40
C TRP A 128 14.17 6.96 -3.33
N ARG A 129 13.34 7.13 -2.30
CA ARG A 129 12.98 6.09 -1.36
C ARG A 129 11.47 6.13 -1.14
N PHE A 130 10.88 4.95 -0.93
CA PHE A 130 9.45 4.83 -0.72
C PHE A 130 9.01 5.70 0.48
N PRO A 131 8.08 6.65 0.29
CA PRO A 131 7.66 7.57 1.34
C PRO A 131 6.93 6.81 2.45
N TYR A 132 6.98 7.33 3.67
CA TYR A 132 6.25 6.75 4.80
C TYR A 132 5.06 7.61 5.17
N TRP A 133 3.99 6.97 5.64
CA TRP A 133 2.88 7.66 6.29
C TRP A 133 3.14 7.68 7.78
N ASP A 134 3.35 8.88 8.33
CA ASP A 134 3.37 9.07 9.78
C ASP A 134 1.94 9.13 10.31
N TRP A 135 1.38 7.96 10.60
CA TRP A 135 0.03 7.83 11.16
C TRP A 135 -0.05 8.27 12.62
N ALA A 136 1.08 8.47 13.30
CA ALA A 136 1.15 8.88 14.70
C ALA A 136 1.42 10.38 14.86
N ALA A 137 1.72 11.09 13.78
CA ALA A 137 1.85 12.53 13.76
C ALA A 137 0.52 13.21 13.39
N LYS A 138 0.21 14.29 14.10
CA LYS A 138 -0.87 15.20 13.72
C LYS A 138 -0.44 16.03 12.51
N LYS A 139 -1.36 16.22 11.57
CA LYS A 139 -1.16 16.91 10.30
C LYS A 139 -1.93 18.22 10.32
N GLN A 140 -1.27 19.31 9.99
CA GLN A 140 -1.94 20.59 9.76
C GLN A 140 -2.55 20.58 8.35
N ARG A 141 -3.88 20.68 8.25
CA ARG A 141 -4.56 20.86 6.95
C ARG A 141 -4.96 22.31 6.72
N LEU A 142 -5.18 22.65 5.45
CA LEU A 142 -5.68 23.96 5.06
C LEU A 142 -7.13 24.09 5.53
N GLY A 143 -7.43 25.16 6.27
CA GLY A 143 -8.78 25.41 6.79
C GLY A 143 -9.12 24.69 8.10
N GLU A 144 -8.17 23.98 8.72
CA GLU A 144 -8.33 23.42 10.06
C GLU A 144 -7.66 24.31 11.11
N ASP A 145 -8.35 24.57 12.22
CA ASP A 145 -7.85 25.45 13.31
C ASP A 145 -6.68 24.85 14.09
N GLN A 146 -6.56 23.52 14.09
CA GLN A 146 -5.52 22.79 14.82
C GLN A 146 -5.09 21.54 14.06
N PRO A 147 -3.82 21.10 14.18
CA PRO A 147 -3.38 19.84 13.62
C PRO A 147 -4.14 18.65 14.22
N ASP A 148 -4.50 17.69 13.37
CA ASP A 148 -5.13 16.44 13.79
C ASP A 148 -4.64 15.23 12.99
N TYR A 149 -4.92 14.01 13.43
CA TYR A 149 -4.56 12.81 12.67
C TYR A 149 -5.34 12.76 11.36
N ASP A 150 -4.69 12.39 10.26
CA ASP A 150 -5.36 12.26 8.97
C ASP A 150 -4.62 11.25 8.09
N ALA A 151 -5.34 10.69 7.13
CA ALA A 151 -4.75 9.88 6.08
C ALA A 151 -3.95 10.76 5.10
N PRO A 152 -2.98 10.19 4.36
CA PRO A 152 -2.21 10.94 3.37
C PRO A 152 -3.10 11.60 2.30
N LEU A 153 -2.74 12.81 1.88
CA LEU A 153 -3.46 13.57 0.87
C LEU A 153 -3.53 12.82 -0.46
N ILE A 154 -2.43 12.17 -0.85
CA ILE A 154 -2.38 11.39 -2.08
C ILE A 154 -3.33 10.18 -2.07
N LEU A 155 -3.88 9.75 -0.92
CA LEU A 155 -4.91 8.71 -0.91
C LEU A 155 -6.31 9.26 -1.20
N LYS A 156 -6.51 10.60 -1.11
CA LYS A 156 -7.80 11.26 -1.35
C LYS A 156 -8.02 11.57 -2.84
N ASP A 157 -6.94 11.70 -3.61
CA ASP A 157 -7.00 12.05 -5.02
C ASP A 157 -7.20 10.81 -5.90
N ARG A 158 -8.29 10.79 -6.68
CA ARG A 158 -8.60 9.68 -7.61
C ARG A 158 -7.63 9.61 -8.79
N THR A 159 -7.13 10.77 -9.19
CA THR A 159 -6.18 10.94 -10.29
C THR A 159 -5.01 11.79 -9.83
N VAL A 160 -3.86 11.60 -10.47
CA VAL A 160 -2.64 12.38 -10.22
C VAL A 160 -2.08 12.86 -11.55
N GLU A 161 -1.48 14.03 -11.52
CA GLU A 161 -0.77 14.58 -12.67
C GLU A 161 0.64 13.99 -12.77
N VAL A 162 1.02 13.57 -13.97
CA VAL A 162 2.34 13.06 -14.34
C VAL A 162 2.79 13.68 -15.66
N PHE A 163 4.09 13.71 -15.91
CA PHE A 163 4.68 14.23 -17.15
C PHE A 163 5.66 13.23 -17.75
N ASP A 164 5.79 13.27 -19.06
CA ASP A 164 6.76 12.51 -19.86
C ASP A 164 7.16 13.34 -21.09
N SER A 165 8.09 12.87 -21.92
CA SER A 165 8.53 13.67 -23.07
C SER A 165 7.45 13.83 -24.15
N MET A 166 6.41 12.98 -24.15
CA MET A 166 5.26 13.10 -25.04
C MET A 166 4.20 14.06 -24.49
N SER A 167 4.13 14.21 -23.17
CA SER A 167 3.20 15.08 -22.43
C SER A 167 3.97 16.00 -21.48
N PRO A 168 4.79 16.94 -22.01
CA PRO A 168 5.65 17.80 -21.18
C PRO A 168 4.85 18.80 -20.35
N LEU A 169 3.61 19.10 -20.73
CA LEU A 169 2.69 19.95 -19.97
C LEU A 169 1.89 19.19 -18.90
N GLY A 170 2.13 17.90 -18.73
CA GLY A 170 1.39 17.06 -17.80
C GLY A 170 0.19 16.36 -18.42
N ARG A 171 -0.18 15.23 -17.82
CA ARG A 171 -1.40 14.47 -18.09
C ARG A 171 -1.87 13.79 -16.80
N PHE A 172 -3.17 13.58 -16.68
CA PHE A 172 -3.73 12.87 -15.54
C PHE A 172 -3.75 11.36 -15.77
N ILE A 173 -3.37 10.59 -14.76
CA ILE A 173 -3.57 9.14 -14.69
C ILE A 173 -4.43 8.77 -13.49
N PRO A 174 -5.09 7.60 -13.50
CA PRO A 174 -5.58 6.98 -12.27
C PRO A 174 -4.45 6.90 -11.25
N ASN A 175 -4.72 7.32 -10.02
CA ASN A 175 -3.71 7.34 -8.98
C ASN A 175 -3.42 5.90 -8.49
N PRO A 176 -2.20 5.38 -8.70
CA PRO A 176 -1.89 4.01 -8.29
C PRO A 176 -1.85 3.82 -6.77
N LEU A 177 -1.86 4.89 -5.98
CA LEU A 177 -1.94 4.81 -4.51
C LEU A 177 -3.39 4.89 -4.00
N TYR A 178 -4.33 5.34 -4.83
CA TYR A 178 -5.75 5.46 -4.46
C TYR A 178 -6.37 4.08 -4.27
N GLN A 179 -6.20 3.18 -5.24
CA GLN A 179 -6.66 1.80 -5.18
C GLN A 179 -5.87 0.91 -6.14
N PHE A 180 -5.79 -0.39 -5.83
CA PHE A 180 -5.45 -1.40 -6.83
C PHE A 180 -6.75 -1.86 -7.50
N THR A 181 -6.79 -1.81 -8.83
CA THR A 181 -7.83 -2.41 -9.66
C THR A 181 -7.21 -3.55 -10.47
N ALA A 182 -7.83 -4.70 -10.42
CA ALA A 182 -7.35 -5.87 -11.12
C ALA A 182 -7.42 -5.66 -12.65
N PRO A 183 -6.48 -6.22 -13.43
CA PRO A 183 -6.42 -5.97 -14.86
C PRO A 183 -7.73 -6.30 -15.59
N GLY A 184 -8.18 -5.35 -16.41
CA GLY A 184 -9.46 -5.44 -17.14
C GLY A 184 -10.71 -5.41 -16.24
N SER A 185 -10.57 -5.03 -14.97
CA SER A 185 -11.65 -5.10 -13.97
C SER A 185 -12.25 -6.50 -13.82
N HIS A 186 -11.44 -7.53 -14.07
CA HIS A 186 -11.84 -8.91 -13.82
C HIS A 186 -11.92 -9.19 -12.31
N PRO A 187 -12.82 -10.09 -11.86
CA PRO A 187 -12.90 -10.47 -10.47
C PRO A 187 -11.59 -11.10 -9.96
N MET A 188 -11.23 -10.81 -8.71
CA MET A 188 -9.99 -11.32 -8.10
C MET A 188 -9.92 -12.86 -8.02
N GLU A 189 -11.06 -13.56 -8.12
CA GLU A 189 -11.13 -15.02 -8.21
C GLU A 189 -10.41 -15.60 -9.44
N ASP A 190 -10.31 -14.83 -10.54
CA ASP A 190 -9.60 -15.22 -11.76
C ASP A 190 -8.09 -15.46 -11.50
N TRP A 191 -7.56 -14.91 -10.40
CA TRP A 191 -6.17 -15.08 -9.98
C TRP A 191 -6.03 -15.74 -8.61
N GLY A 192 -7.08 -16.40 -8.14
CA GLY A 192 -7.04 -17.31 -7.00
C GLY A 192 -7.29 -16.69 -5.64
N ILE A 193 -7.82 -15.45 -5.56
CA ILE A 193 -8.41 -14.96 -4.32
C ILE A 193 -9.68 -15.77 -4.04
N THR A 194 -9.91 -16.08 -2.76
CA THR A 194 -11.09 -16.81 -2.30
C THR A 194 -11.83 -15.97 -1.27
N SER A 195 -13.03 -16.40 -0.90
CA SER A 195 -13.71 -15.84 0.26
C SER A 195 -12.92 -16.12 1.55
N VAL A 196 -13.09 -15.27 2.54
CA VAL A 196 -12.38 -15.34 3.82
C VAL A 196 -13.39 -15.28 4.97
N PRO A 197 -13.31 -16.17 5.97
CA PRO A 197 -14.12 -16.06 7.17
C PRO A 197 -13.61 -14.91 8.06
N VAL A 198 -14.48 -13.97 8.40
CA VAL A 198 -14.22 -12.84 9.31
C VAL A 198 -15.40 -12.72 10.28
N ASP A 199 -15.15 -12.78 11.59
CA ASP A 199 -16.17 -12.67 12.65
C ASP A 199 -17.40 -13.58 12.46
N GLY A 200 -17.17 -14.84 12.06
CA GLY A 200 -18.25 -15.80 11.81
C GLY A 200 -19.04 -15.56 10.51
N LYS A 201 -18.62 -14.61 9.67
CA LYS A 201 -19.19 -14.32 8.36
C LYS A 201 -18.21 -14.68 7.25
N THR A 202 -18.72 -15.06 6.08
CA THR A 202 -17.89 -15.31 4.90
C THR A 202 -17.84 -14.04 4.04
N VAL A 203 -16.70 -13.37 4.00
CA VAL A 203 -16.49 -12.15 3.21
C VAL A 203 -16.03 -12.51 1.80
N GLU A 204 -16.71 -11.97 0.78
CA GLU A 204 -16.55 -12.36 -0.62
C GLU A 204 -15.50 -11.52 -1.39
N TYR A 205 -14.26 -11.46 -0.87
CA TYR A 205 -13.16 -10.72 -1.53
C TYR A 205 -12.89 -11.18 -2.96
N GLN A 206 -13.15 -12.45 -3.28
CA GLN A 206 -12.94 -13.03 -4.61
C GLN A 206 -13.78 -12.35 -5.71
N LYS A 207 -14.90 -11.73 -5.34
CA LYS A 207 -15.79 -11.03 -6.26
C LYS A 207 -15.40 -9.58 -6.51
N CYS A 208 -14.46 -9.05 -5.72
CA CYS A 208 -13.98 -7.68 -5.90
C CYS A 208 -13.10 -7.59 -7.15
N THR A 209 -13.22 -6.48 -7.88
CA THR A 209 -12.36 -6.09 -9.00
C THR A 209 -11.35 -5.05 -8.56
N ALA A 210 -11.56 -4.38 -7.42
CA ALA A 210 -10.62 -3.45 -6.82
C ALA A 210 -10.59 -3.52 -5.28
N THR A 211 -9.51 -3.02 -4.69
CA THR A 211 -9.35 -2.95 -3.21
C THR A 211 -10.25 -1.87 -2.62
N SER A 212 -10.84 -2.11 -1.45
CA SER A 212 -11.65 -1.12 -0.72
C SER A 212 -11.01 -0.67 0.59
N LYS A 213 -11.31 0.57 1.00
CA LYS A 213 -10.96 1.21 2.27
C LYS A 213 -12.25 1.68 2.96
N HIS A 214 -12.49 1.14 4.16
CA HIS A 214 -13.68 1.40 4.97
C HIS A 214 -15.01 1.35 4.18
N PRO A 215 -15.28 0.28 3.41
CA PRO A 215 -16.59 0.12 2.78
C PRO A 215 -17.66 -0.19 3.86
N LEU A 216 -18.94 0.02 3.53
CA LEU A 216 -20.03 -0.24 4.49
C LEU A 216 -20.29 -1.74 4.67
N GLY A 217 -20.50 -2.16 5.91
CA GLY A 217 -20.87 -3.54 6.26
C GLY A 217 -19.77 -4.57 6.06
N TYR A 218 -20.12 -5.83 5.85
CA TYR A 218 -19.23 -6.87 5.33
C TYR A 218 -19.77 -7.29 3.96
N ASN A 219 -18.92 -7.47 2.94
CA ASN A 219 -19.35 -8.07 1.67
C ASN A 219 -19.73 -9.54 1.86
N VAL A 220 -20.96 -9.73 2.31
CA VAL A 220 -21.62 -11.01 2.49
C VAL A 220 -22.78 -11.08 1.52
N ASN A 221 -22.96 -12.25 0.90
CA ASN A 221 -23.99 -12.48 -0.10
C ASN A 221 -25.38 -12.04 0.41
N GLY A 222 -26.06 -11.17 -0.35
CA GLY A 222 -27.43 -10.72 -0.07
C GLY A 222 -27.60 -9.73 1.09
N GLY A 223 -26.51 -9.25 1.71
CA GLY A 223 -26.62 -8.18 2.71
C GLY A 223 -27.15 -6.88 2.08
N ILE A 224 -28.00 -6.14 2.79
CA ILE A 224 -28.51 -4.82 2.35
C ILE A 224 -28.19 -3.80 3.43
N VAL A 225 -27.64 -2.65 3.03
CA VAL A 225 -27.43 -1.49 3.92
C VAL A 225 -28.08 -0.26 3.31
N ASP A 226 -28.59 0.61 4.16
CA ASP A 226 -29.01 1.96 3.78
C ASP A 226 -27.77 2.87 3.90
N ASN A 227 -27.36 3.47 2.79
CA ASN A 227 -26.20 4.36 2.76
C ASN A 227 -26.58 5.86 2.81
N GLY A 228 -27.86 6.18 3.07
CA GLY A 228 -28.37 7.55 3.04
C GLY A 228 -28.76 8.05 1.64
N GLU A 229 -28.39 7.33 0.58
CA GLU A 229 -28.83 7.54 -0.81
C GLU A 229 -29.79 6.45 -1.30
N GLY A 230 -30.04 5.44 -0.46
CA GLY A 230 -30.94 4.32 -0.73
C GLY A 230 -30.42 2.99 -0.17
N ARG A 231 -31.18 1.93 -0.42
CA ARG A 231 -30.75 0.57 -0.08
C ARG A 231 -29.81 0.04 -1.16
N VAL A 232 -28.59 -0.28 -0.76
CA VAL A 232 -27.58 -0.90 -1.62
C VAL A 232 -27.29 -2.30 -1.11
N THR A 233 -27.23 -3.28 -2.02
CA THR A 233 -26.75 -4.62 -1.68
C THR A 233 -25.27 -4.51 -1.34
N ILE A 234 -24.86 -4.95 -0.14
CA ILE A 234 -23.48 -4.86 0.32
C ILE A 234 -22.53 -5.53 -0.68
N TYR A 235 -23.00 -6.61 -1.33
CA TYR A 235 -22.32 -7.25 -2.45
C TYR A 235 -21.85 -6.28 -3.52
N SER A 236 -22.76 -5.49 -4.12
CA SER A 236 -22.39 -4.56 -5.19
C SER A 236 -21.52 -3.41 -4.69
N SER A 237 -21.66 -3.04 -3.41
CA SER A 237 -20.95 -1.87 -2.88
C SER A 237 -19.43 -2.05 -2.80
N TRP A 238 -18.90 -3.28 -2.76
CA TRP A 238 -17.44 -3.49 -2.65
C TRP A 238 -16.76 -3.82 -3.97
N ILE A 239 -17.52 -4.27 -4.99
CA ILE A 239 -16.97 -4.90 -6.20
C ILE A 239 -15.93 -3.98 -6.86
N ASP A 240 -16.32 -2.75 -7.14
CA ASP A 240 -15.51 -1.82 -7.93
C ASP A 240 -14.49 -1.01 -7.10
N GLY A 241 -14.38 -1.31 -5.80
CA GLY A 241 -13.52 -0.59 -4.86
C GLY A 241 -14.17 0.67 -4.31
N VAL A 242 -14.22 0.78 -2.99
CA VAL A 242 -14.68 1.97 -2.27
C VAL A 242 -13.51 2.59 -1.54
N GLN A 243 -13.30 3.90 -1.65
CA GLN A 243 -12.26 4.60 -0.87
C GLN A 243 -12.88 5.62 0.08
N ASN A 244 -13.22 5.20 1.29
CA ASN A 244 -13.73 6.09 2.34
C ASN A 244 -12.59 6.56 3.25
N VAL A 245 -11.67 7.34 2.68
CA VAL A 245 -10.43 7.77 3.36
C VAL A 245 -10.71 8.66 4.58
N ASP A 246 -11.76 9.48 4.55
CA ASP A 246 -12.13 10.30 5.71
C ASP A 246 -12.69 9.48 6.87
N ASN A 247 -13.30 8.33 6.60
CA ASN A 247 -13.68 7.40 7.66
C ASN A 247 -12.45 6.74 8.29
N ILE A 248 -11.38 6.48 7.52
CA ILE A 248 -10.09 6.07 8.10
C ILE A 248 -9.55 7.16 9.04
N ALA A 249 -9.57 8.42 8.62
CA ALA A 249 -9.14 9.53 9.47
C ALA A 249 -9.98 9.62 10.74
N LYS A 250 -11.31 9.48 10.63
CA LYS A 250 -12.24 9.44 11.76
C LYS A 250 -11.88 8.33 12.75
N ASP A 251 -11.63 7.11 12.27
CA ASP A 251 -11.31 5.97 13.13
C ASP A 251 -9.96 6.15 13.84
N ILE A 252 -8.97 6.69 13.14
CA ILE A 252 -7.66 7.00 13.72
C ILE A 252 -7.77 8.07 14.82
N ARG A 253 -8.58 9.11 14.59
CA ARG A 253 -8.87 10.16 15.58
C ARG A 253 -9.65 9.62 16.77
N ALA A 254 -10.56 8.68 16.55
CA ALA A 254 -11.34 8.04 17.60
C ALA A 254 -10.52 7.04 18.44
N HIS A 255 -9.41 6.53 17.87
CA HIS A 255 -8.44 5.64 18.52
C HIS A 255 -9.11 4.50 19.32
N VAL A 256 -10.11 3.86 18.71
CA VAL A 256 -10.86 2.76 19.33
C VAL A 256 -10.00 1.50 19.34
N TRP A 257 -9.29 1.27 20.45
CA TRP A 257 -8.44 0.10 20.64
C TRP A 257 -9.26 -1.18 20.78
N PHE A 258 -8.80 -2.27 20.15
CA PHE A 258 -9.46 -3.57 20.30
C PHE A 258 -9.24 -4.18 21.69
N GLN A 259 -8.14 -3.82 22.37
CA GLN A 259 -7.87 -4.27 23.73
C GLN A 259 -8.65 -3.44 24.74
N GLU A 260 -9.62 -4.07 25.41
CA GLU A 260 -10.45 -3.44 26.44
C GLU A 260 -9.66 -2.87 27.64
N TRP A 261 -8.46 -3.42 27.92
CA TRP A 261 -7.61 -3.03 29.05
C TRP A 261 -6.64 -1.88 28.74
N PHE A 262 -6.56 -1.42 27.48
CA PHE A 262 -5.69 -0.32 27.11
C PHE A 262 -6.37 1.00 27.48
N GLN A 263 -5.73 1.81 28.35
CA GLN A 263 -6.28 3.08 28.89
C GLN A 263 -6.37 4.21 27.84
N ASN A 264 -7.01 3.91 26.71
CA ASN A 264 -7.33 4.76 25.57
C ASN A 264 -6.35 5.92 25.27
N PRO A 265 -5.02 5.68 25.17
CA PRO A 265 -4.14 6.72 24.70
C PRO A 265 -4.48 7.04 23.23
N SER A 266 -4.35 8.30 22.85
CA SER A 266 -4.33 8.64 21.42
C SER A 266 -3.22 7.86 20.72
N LEU A 267 -3.34 7.69 19.40
CA LEU A 267 -2.38 6.93 18.61
C LEU A 267 -0.94 7.44 18.78
N GLY A 268 -0.74 8.76 18.73
CA GLY A 268 0.55 9.39 19.01
C GLY A 268 1.01 9.19 20.46
N GLY A 269 0.10 9.16 21.43
CA GLY A 269 0.43 8.84 22.82
C GLY A 269 0.89 7.39 23.01
N ALA A 270 0.26 6.43 22.32
CA ALA A 270 0.68 5.03 22.33
C ALA A 270 2.07 4.86 21.71
N ILE A 271 2.34 5.55 20.60
CA ILE A 271 3.65 5.47 19.93
C ILE A 271 4.74 6.19 20.71
N ASN A 272 4.44 7.33 21.32
CA ASN A 272 5.40 7.99 22.21
C ASN A 272 5.82 7.07 23.36
N ARG A 273 4.88 6.33 23.95
CA ARG A 273 5.19 5.31 24.97
C ARG A 273 6.04 4.18 24.40
N LEU A 274 5.68 3.63 23.24
CA LEU A 274 6.44 2.56 22.57
C LEU A 274 7.90 2.94 22.29
N LEU A 275 8.12 4.20 21.89
CA LEU A 275 9.44 4.71 21.51
C LEU A 275 10.18 5.40 22.67
N SER A 276 9.54 5.51 23.84
CA SER A 276 10.18 6.06 25.02
C SER A 276 11.34 5.17 25.49
N VAL A 277 12.40 5.80 26.00
CA VAL A 277 13.62 5.11 26.47
C VAL A 277 13.29 4.04 27.51
N ASP A 278 12.33 4.31 28.39
CA ASP A 278 11.91 3.41 29.46
C ASP A 278 11.24 2.13 28.92
N TYR A 279 10.47 2.25 27.82
CA TYR A 279 9.85 1.09 27.17
C TYR A 279 10.87 0.28 26.37
N VAL A 280 11.76 0.94 25.61
CA VAL A 280 12.75 0.27 24.77
C VAL A 280 13.77 -0.52 25.62
N THR A 281 14.13 0.01 26.79
CA THR A 281 15.04 -0.68 27.72
C THR A 281 14.38 -1.87 28.43
N SER A 282 13.09 -1.79 28.77
CA SER A 282 12.34 -2.90 29.38
C SER A 282 11.91 -3.98 28.39
N ALA A 283 11.63 -3.64 27.13
CA ALA A 283 11.28 -4.58 26.06
C ALA A 283 12.46 -5.48 25.64
N LYS A 284 13.71 -5.02 25.74
CA LYS A 284 14.92 -5.85 25.57
C LYS A 284 14.99 -7.01 26.58
N ASN A 285 14.38 -6.87 27.75
CA ASN A 285 14.30 -7.95 28.75
C ASN A 285 13.16 -8.94 28.50
N HIS A 286 12.18 -8.60 27.65
CA HIS A 286 11.02 -9.46 27.32
C HIS A 286 11.15 -10.17 25.97
N SER A 287 11.94 -9.63 25.04
CA SER A 287 12.20 -10.23 23.71
C SER A 287 13.40 -11.19 23.69
N ALA A 288 14.01 -11.44 24.87
CA ALA A 288 15.11 -12.38 25.08
C ALA A 288 14.68 -13.66 25.84
N LYS A 289 13.38 -13.98 25.88
CA LYS A 289 12.85 -15.27 26.35
C LYS A 289 12.15 -16.00 25.21
#